data_AF-F6IAK6-F1
#
_entry.id   AF-F6IAK6-F1
#
_cell.length_a   1.000
_cell.length_b   1.000
_cell.length_c   1.000
_cell.angle_alpha   90.00
_cell.angle_beta   90.00
_cell.angle_gamma   90.00
#
_symmetry.space_group_name_H-M   'P 1'
#
loop_
_entity.id
_entity.type
_entity.pdbx_description
1 polymer ?
#
loop_
_entity_poly.entity_id
_entity_poly.type
_entity_poly.pdbx_seq_one_letter_code
_entity_poly.pdbx_strand_id
1 'polypeptide(L)'
;VTAVARGDLSKKVRMNSVEMDPEITTFKRTINTMMDQLQVFSSEVSRVAREVGTEGILGGQAQIEGVDGTWKELTDNVNVMAQNLTDQVREIASVTTAVAHGDLTKKIERPAKGEILQLQQTINTMVDQLRTFASEVTRVARDVGTEGILGGQADVEGVQGMWNELTVNVNAMANNLTTQVRDIIKVTTAVAKGDLTQKVQAECRGEIFELKKTINSMVDQLQQFAREVTKIAREVGTEGRLGGQATVHDVQGTWRDLTENVNGMAMNLTTQVREIAKVTTAVAK
;
A
#
# COMPACT_ATOMS: atom_id res chain seq x y z
N VAL A 1 27.84 1.51 -63.12
CA VAL A 1 28.37 0.72 -61.97
C VAL A 1 28.90 1.61 -60.85
N THR A 2 29.75 2.61 -61.13
CA THR A 2 30.29 3.53 -60.10
C THR A 2 29.23 4.28 -59.29
N ALA A 3 28.09 4.64 -59.89
CA ALA A 3 26.97 5.28 -59.20
C ALA A 3 26.26 4.31 -58.23
N VAL A 4 26.04 3.07 -58.65
CA VAL A 4 25.41 2.02 -57.84
C VAL A 4 26.31 1.62 -56.66
N ALA A 5 27.63 1.55 -56.89
CA ALA A 5 28.61 1.35 -55.81
C ALA A 5 28.59 2.47 -54.77
N ARG A 6 28.05 3.66 -55.10
CA ARG A 6 27.84 4.79 -54.18
C ARG A 6 26.41 4.85 -53.63
N GLY A 7 25.57 3.83 -53.88
CA GLY A 7 24.20 3.74 -53.37
C GLY A 7 23.13 4.36 -54.27
N ASP A 8 23.45 4.87 -55.46
CA ASP A 8 22.44 5.37 -56.42
C ASP A 8 21.84 4.20 -57.22
N LEU A 9 20.80 3.59 -56.64
CA LEU A 9 20.07 2.45 -57.21
C LEU A 9 19.11 2.84 -58.36
N SER A 10 18.90 4.14 -58.58
CA SER A 10 18.04 4.64 -59.67
C SER A 10 18.69 4.48 -61.06
N LYS A 11 20.01 4.32 -61.12
CA LYS A 11 20.75 4.21 -62.38
C LYS A 11 20.66 2.81 -62.94
N LYS A 12 20.26 2.71 -64.22
CA LYS A 12 20.19 1.45 -64.97
C LYS A 12 21.29 1.35 -66.03
N VAL A 13 21.67 0.12 -66.35
CA VAL A 13 22.53 -0.18 -67.50
C VAL A 13 21.71 0.00 -68.78
N ARG A 14 22.24 0.78 -69.73
CA ARG A 14 21.57 1.06 -71.01
C ARG A 14 21.49 -0.20 -71.87
N MET A 15 20.28 -0.48 -72.36
CA MET A 15 19.99 -1.52 -73.34
C MET A 15 20.11 -0.90 -74.73
N ASN A 16 20.94 -1.46 -75.61
CA ASN A 16 21.08 -0.97 -76.99
C ASN A 16 20.28 -1.87 -77.94
N SER A 17 19.67 -1.29 -78.97
CA SER A 17 18.80 -2.00 -79.93
C SER A 17 19.54 -3.00 -80.82
N VAL A 18 20.87 -2.88 -80.92
CA VAL A 18 21.75 -3.79 -81.66
C VAL A 18 22.87 -4.22 -80.70
N GLU A 19 22.63 -5.30 -79.97
CA GLU A 19 23.66 -5.97 -79.19
C GLU A 19 24.03 -7.25 -79.94
N MET A 20 25.29 -7.34 -80.39
CA MET A 20 25.76 -8.49 -81.19
C MET A 20 25.97 -9.76 -80.35
N ASP A 21 25.98 -9.63 -79.01
CA ASP A 21 26.23 -10.73 -78.08
C ASP A 21 25.03 -10.94 -77.12
N PRO A 22 24.30 -12.07 -77.26
CA PRO A 22 23.19 -12.43 -76.37
C PRO A 22 23.56 -12.54 -74.89
N GLU A 23 24.81 -12.86 -74.56
CA GLU A 23 25.28 -12.95 -73.17
C GLU A 23 25.35 -11.58 -72.52
N ILE A 24 25.79 -10.56 -73.28
CA ILE A 24 25.84 -9.16 -72.81
C ILE A 24 24.44 -8.64 -72.54
N THR A 25 23.47 -8.91 -73.41
CA THR A 25 22.07 -8.52 -73.20
C THR A 25 21.49 -9.17 -71.94
N THR A 26 21.77 -10.46 -71.74
CA THR A 26 21.32 -11.21 -70.55
C THR A 26 21.94 -10.65 -69.29
N PHE A 27 23.25 -10.40 -69.28
CA PHE A 27 23.96 -9.79 -68.16
C PHE A 27 23.38 -8.42 -67.77
N LYS A 28 23.16 -7.53 -68.76
CA LYS A 28 22.58 -6.19 -68.50
C LYS A 28 21.18 -6.27 -67.90
N ARG A 29 20.35 -7.21 -68.38
CA ARG A 29 19.01 -7.45 -67.84
C ARG A 29 19.08 -7.92 -66.39
N THR A 30 19.90 -8.93 -66.09
CA THR A 30 20.09 -9.46 -64.73
C THR A 30 20.57 -8.38 -63.77
N ILE A 31 21.51 -7.54 -64.19
CA ILE A 31 22.00 -6.42 -63.38
C ILE A 31 20.89 -5.39 -63.13
N ASN A 32 20.09 -5.04 -64.13
CA ASN A 32 18.98 -4.10 -63.95
C ASN A 32 17.92 -4.65 -62.99
N THR A 33 17.56 -5.94 -63.10
CA THR A 33 16.66 -6.63 -62.18
C THR A 33 17.19 -6.67 -60.75
N MET A 34 18.49 -6.96 -60.56
CA MET A 34 19.14 -6.89 -59.25
C MET A 34 19.06 -5.48 -58.66
N MET A 35 19.26 -4.44 -59.47
CA MET A 35 19.14 -3.05 -59.03
C MET A 35 17.69 -2.68 -58.66
N ASP A 36 16.69 -3.21 -59.38
CA ASP A 36 15.28 -3.03 -59.04
C ASP A 36 14.95 -3.65 -57.68
N GLN A 37 15.37 -4.91 -57.46
CA GLN A 37 15.18 -5.61 -56.19
C GLN A 37 15.85 -4.90 -55.02
N LEU A 38 17.10 -4.45 -55.21
CA LEU A 38 17.84 -3.66 -54.22
C LEU A 38 17.12 -2.36 -53.86
N GLN A 39 16.55 -1.67 -54.85
CA GLN A 39 15.84 -0.41 -54.64
C GLN A 39 14.58 -0.63 -53.80
N VAL A 40 13.79 -1.65 -54.13
CA VAL A 40 12.59 -2.03 -53.36
C VAL A 40 12.96 -2.45 -51.94
N PHE A 41 13.97 -3.31 -51.79
CA PHE A 41 14.43 -3.76 -50.48
C PHE A 41 14.89 -2.60 -49.60
N SER A 42 15.69 -1.69 -50.15
CA SER A 42 16.16 -0.50 -49.42
C SER A 42 15.01 0.40 -48.95
N SER A 43 14.00 0.63 -49.81
CA SER A 43 12.82 1.40 -49.43
C SER A 43 12.00 0.72 -48.33
N GLU A 44 11.81 -0.60 -48.42
CA GLU A 44 11.01 -1.36 -47.45
C GLU A 44 11.69 -1.43 -46.08
N VAL A 45 13.00 -1.71 -46.05
CA VAL A 45 13.76 -1.70 -44.80
C VAL A 45 13.77 -0.31 -44.16
N SER A 46 13.93 0.75 -44.96
CA SER A 46 13.88 2.13 -44.46
C SER A 46 12.51 2.47 -43.88
N ARG A 47 11.43 2.00 -44.54
CA ARG A 47 10.05 2.20 -44.08
C ARG A 47 9.79 1.47 -42.76
N VAL A 48 10.11 0.18 -42.66
CA VAL A 48 9.92 -0.62 -41.43
C VAL A 48 10.75 -0.07 -40.28
N ALA A 49 12.00 0.33 -40.53
CA ALA A 49 12.85 0.93 -39.52
C ALA A 49 12.27 2.26 -39.01
N ARG A 50 11.68 3.08 -39.89
CA ARG A 50 11.01 4.32 -39.49
C ARG A 50 9.74 4.03 -38.69
N GLU A 51 8.85 3.18 -39.20
CA GLU A 51 7.57 2.86 -38.55
C GLU A 51 7.77 2.24 -37.17
N VAL A 52 8.51 1.13 -37.09
CA VAL A 52 8.68 0.36 -35.84
C VAL A 52 9.70 1.02 -34.92
N GLY A 53 10.81 1.54 -35.47
CA GLY A 53 11.93 2.04 -34.68
C GLY A 53 11.86 3.52 -34.31
N THR A 54 11.16 4.35 -35.10
CA THR A 54 11.12 5.81 -34.87
C THR A 54 9.73 6.32 -34.52
N GLU A 55 8.72 5.91 -35.28
CA GLU A 55 7.34 6.40 -35.12
C GLU A 55 6.56 5.59 -34.06
N GLY A 56 7.08 4.43 -33.65
CA GLY A 56 6.42 3.55 -32.67
C GLY A 56 5.17 2.86 -33.22
N ILE A 57 5.00 2.81 -34.55
CA ILE A 57 3.93 2.09 -35.22
C ILE A 57 4.30 0.61 -35.25
N LEU A 58 3.89 -0.09 -34.20
CA LEU A 58 4.22 -1.51 -34.02
C LEU A 58 3.41 -2.38 -34.99
N GLY A 59 4.06 -3.41 -35.56
CA GLY A 59 3.48 -4.37 -36.50
C GLY A 59 3.88 -4.16 -37.96
N GLY A 60 4.74 -3.17 -38.26
CA GLY A 60 5.29 -2.97 -39.59
C GLY A 60 6.17 -4.15 -40.03
N GLN A 61 5.96 -4.63 -41.25
CA GLN A 61 6.74 -5.70 -41.88
C GLN A 61 7.11 -5.30 -43.31
N ALA A 62 8.29 -5.71 -43.77
CA ALA A 62 8.78 -5.52 -45.12
C ALA A 62 8.06 -6.50 -46.05
N GLN A 63 7.50 -5.96 -47.14
CA GLN A 63 6.75 -6.75 -48.10
C GLN A 63 7.38 -6.58 -49.48
N ILE A 64 8.11 -7.61 -49.91
CA ILE A 64 8.87 -7.59 -51.18
C ILE A 64 8.45 -8.79 -52.01
N GLU A 65 7.88 -8.53 -53.18
CA GLU A 65 7.42 -9.58 -54.09
C GLU A 65 8.58 -10.16 -54.92
N GLY A 66 8.49 -11.46 -55.22
CA GLY A 66 9.42 -12.11 -56.15
C GLY A 66 10.86 -12.26 -55.65
N VAL A 67 11.11 -12.15 -54.34
CA VAL A 67 12.41 -12.45 -53.73
C VAL A 67 12.57 -13.94 -53.42
N ASP A 68 13.77 -14.45 -53.68
CA ASP A 68 14.16 -15.82 -53.36
C ASP A 68 15.62 -15.84 -52.85
N GLY A 69 16.07 -16.99 -52.34
CA GLY A 69 17.40 -17.17 -51.78
C GLY A 69 17.70 -16.15 -50.68
N THR A 70 18.89 -15.54 -50.74
CA THR A 70 19.37 -14.59 -49.73
C THR A 70 18.44 -13.37 -49.55
N TRP A 71 17.76 -12.91 -50.61
CA TRP A 71 16.85 -11.76 -50.49
C TRP A 71 15.63 -12.07 -49.62
N LYS A 72 15.10 -13.28 -49.77
CA LYS A 72 14.00 -13.76 -48.94
C LYS A 72 14.46 -13.93 -47.50
N GLU A 73 15.61 -14.55 -47.27
CA GLU A 73 16.18 -14.73 -45.94
C GLU A 73 16.39 -13.39 -45.21
N LEU A 74 16.92 -12.37 -45.90
CA LEU A 74 17.09 -11.03 -45.32
C LEU A 74 15.74 -10.36 -45.00
N THR A 75 14.75 -10.51 -45.86
CA THR A 75 13.39 -9.99 -45.64
C THR A 75 12.75 -10.64 -44.42
N ASP A 76 12.85 -11.98 -44.33
CA ASP A 76 12.34 -12.76 -43.22
C ASP A 76 13.03 -12.37 -41.90
N ASN A 77 14.35 -12.18 -41.91
CA ASN A 77 15.11 -11.75 -40.73
C ASN A 77 14.69 -10.35 -40.23
N VAL A 78 14.49 -9.38 -41.15
CA VAL A 78 13.97 -8.04 -40.79
C VAL A 78 12.57 -8.15 -40.19
N ASN A 79 11.70 -8.97 -40.78
CA ASN A 79 10.34 -9.18 -40.29
C ASN A 79 10.30 -9.86 -38.92
N VAL A 80 11.16 -10.87 -38.68
CA VAL A 80 11.29 -11.50 -37.36
C VAL A 80 11.76 -10.50 -36.31
N MET A 81 12.73 -9.64 -36.64
CA MET A 81 13.20 -8.59 -35.73
C MET A 81 12.08 -7.58 -35.41
N ALA A 82 11.38 -7.07 -36.42
CA ALA A 82 10.28 -6.12 -36.25
C ALA A 82 9.10 -6.71 -35.46
N GLN A 83 8.78 -7.97 -35.71
CA GLN A 83 7.73 -8.71 -35.00
C GLN A 83 8.10 -8.92 -33.53
N ASN A 84 9.32 -9.35 -33.23
CA ASN A 84 9.77 -9.55 -31.85
C ASN A 84 9.71 -8.24 -31.05
N LEU A 85 10.21 -7.14 -31.60
CA LEU A 85 10.14 -5.82 -30.94
C LEU A 85 8.68 -5.39 -30.73
N THR A 86 7.83 -5.54 -31.75
CA THR A 86 6.40 -5.23 -31.67
C THR A 86 5.71 -5.98 -30.54
N ASP A 87 5.91 -7.29 -30.48
CA ASP A 87 5.26 -8.16 -29.51
C ASP A 87 5.73 -7.86 -28.09
N GLN A 88 7.04 -7.66 -27.90
CA GLN A 88 7.63 -7.35 -26.61
C GLN A 88 7.14 -5.99 -26.07
N VAL A 89 7.16 -4.94 -26.91
CA VAL A 89 6.71 -3.60 -26.47
C VAL A 89 5.21 -3.57 -26.20
N ARG A 90 4.37 -4.25 -27.00
CA ARG A 90 2.92 -4.32 -26.75
C ARG A 90 2.60 -5.02 -25.43
N GLU A 91 3.32 -6.08 -25.10
CA GLU A 91 3.09 -6.80 -23.84
C GLU A 91 3.53 -5.99 -22.63
N ILE A 92 4.68 -5.32 -22.70
CA ILE A 92 5.12 -4.36 -21.68
C ILE A 92 4.07 -3.27 -21.48
N ALA A 93 3.55 -2.69 -22.56
CA ALA A 93 2.52 -1.66 -22.49
C ALA A 93 1.22 -2.20 -21.86
N SER A 94 0.82 -3.43 -22.19
CA SER A 94 -0.36 -4.07 -21.60
C SER A 94 -0.20 -4.28 -20.09
N VAL A 95 0.95 -4.78 -19.64
CA VAL A 95 1.21 -5.05 -18.22
C VAL A 95 1.33 -3.75 -17.43
N THR A 96 2.07 -2.76 -17.93
CA THR A 96 2.19 -1.46 -17.25
C THR A 96 0.85 -0.71 -17.20
N THR A 97 0.02 -0.84 -18.24
CA THR A 97 -1.37 -0.33 -18.22
C THR A 97 -2.20 -1.05 -17.16
N ALA A 98 -2.12 -2.38 -17.05
CA ALA A 98 -2.84 -3.15 -16.02
C ALA A 98 -2.44 -2.70 -14.60
N VAL A 99 -1.13 -2.55 -14.35
CA VAL A 99 -0.59 -2.04 -13.08
C VAL A 99 -1.12 -0.64 -12.76
N ALA A 100 -1.17 0.25 -13.76
CA ALA A 100 -1.71 1.60 -13.57
C ALA A 100 -3.21 1.60 -13.19
N HIS A 101 -3.97 0.58 -13.60
CA HIS A 101 -5.36 0.37 -13.20
C HIS A 101 -5.50 -0.45 -11.90
N GLY A 102 -4.40 -0.79 -11.24
CA GLY A 102 -4.39 -1.59 -10.01
C GLY A 102 -4.52 -3.11 -10.22
N ASP A 103 -4.49 -3.60 -11.46
CA ASP A 103 -4.44 -5.04 -11.74
C ASP A 103 -2.99 -5.54 -11.66
N LEU A 104 -2.64 -6.09 -10.49
CA LEU A 104 -1.32 -6.67 -10.19
C LEU A 104 -1.26 -8.18 -10.47
N THR A 105 -2.25 -8.72 -11.20
CA THR A 105 -2.27 -10.15 -11.59
C THR A 105 -1.54 -10.43 -12.90
N LYS A 106 -1.35 -9.40 -13.73
CA LYS A 106 -0.73 -9.50 -15.06
C LYS A 106 0.80 -9.47 -14.96
N LYS A 107 1.45 -10.35 -15.73
CA LYS A 107 2.90 -10.39 -15.92
C LYS A 107 3.23 -10.48 -17.39
N ILE A 108 4.48 -10.14 -17.72
CA ILE A 108 5.05 -10.41 -19.03
C ILE A 108 5.47 -11.87 -19.05
N GLU A 109 4.86 -12.66 -19.93
CA GLU A 109 5.03 -14.10 -20.04
C GLU A 109 5.73 -14.50 -21.35
N ARG A 110 5.76 -13.61 -22.35
CA ARG A 110 6.44 -13.95 -23.60
C ARG A 110 7.93 -14.25 -23.39
N PRO A 111 8.48 -15.19 -24.19
CA PRO A 111 9.90 -15.45 -24.20
C PRO A 111 10.69 -14.21 -24.66
N ALA A 112 11.66 -13.81 -23.84
CA ALA A 112 12.65 -12.80 -24.21
C ALA A 112 14.06 -13.32 -23.97
N LYS A 113 15.05 -12.66 -24.58
CA LYS A 113 16.47 -12.94 -24.41
C LYS A 113 17.24 -11.64 -24.25
N GLY A 114 18.46 -11.74 -23.70
CA GLY A 114 19.35 -10.60 -23.53
C GLY A 114 18.74 -9.49 -22.68
N GLU A 115 18.90 -8.24 -23.12
CA GLU A 115 18.43 -7.05 -22.41
C GLU A 115 16.91 -7.00 -22.24
N ILE A 116 16.14 -7.53 -23.20
CA ILE A 116 14.68 -7.58 -23.10
C ILE A 116 14.24 -8.55 -21.99
N LEU A 117 14.98 -9.65 -21.78
CA LEU A 117 14.71 -10.55 -20.66
C LEU A 117 14.97 -9.86 -19.32
N GLN A 118 16.05 -9.09 -19.21
CA GLN A 118 16.34 -8.31 -18.00
C GLN A 118 15.25 -7.27 -17.73
N LEU A 119 14.76 -6.59 -18.76
CA LEU A 119 13.64 -5.65 -18.66
C LEU A 119 12.36 -6.36 -18.20
N GLN A 120 12.02 -7.49 -18.82
CA GLN A 120 10.88 -8.34 -18.42
C GLN A 120 10.98 -8.75 -16.95
N GLN A 121 12.15 -9.23 -16.51
CA GLN A 121 12.38 -9.62 -15.12
C GLN A 121 12.23 -8.44 -14.16
N THR A 122 12.74 -7.26 -14.54
CA THR A 122 12.63 -6.03 -13.74
C THR A 122 11.16 -5.62 -13.57
N ILE A 123 10.39 -5.62 -14.66
CA ILE A 123 8.96 -5.27 -14.61
C ILE A 123 8.19 -6.31 -13.81
N ASN A 124 8.39 -7.60 -14.04
CA ASN A 124 7.71 -8.66 -13.30
C ASN A 124 8.03 -8.61 -11.79
N THR A 125 9.29 -8.31 -11.43
CA THR A 125 9.69 -8.12 -10.03
C THR A 125 8.99 -6.92 -9.41
N MET A 126 8.87 -5.81 -10.14
CA MET A 126 8.11 -4.63 -9.69
C MET A 126 6.63 -4.97 -9.46
N VAL A 127 6.00 -5.73 -10.35
CA VAL A 127 4.61 -6.21 -10.18
C VAL A 127 4.48 -7.07 -8.93
N ASP A 128 5.41 -8.00 -8.70
CA ASP A 128 5.40 -8.86 -7.52
C ASP A 128 5.54 -8.08 -6.22
N GLN A 129 6.47 -7.12 -6.17
CA GLN A 129 6.66 -6.25 -5.01
C GLN A 129 5.41 -5.42 -4.71
N LEU A 130 4.80 -4.82 -5.75
CA LEU A 130 3.53 -4.10 -5.63
C LEU A 130 2.42 -4.99 -5.08
N ARG A 131 2.32 -6.22 -5.60
CA ARG A 131 1.27 -7.17 -5.20
C ARG A 131 1.42 -7.59 -3.74
N THR A 132 2.63 -7.94 -3.31
CA THR A 132 2.91 -8.31 -1.92
C THR A 132 2.63 -7.13 -1.00
N PHE A 133 3.12 -5.94 -1.35
CA PHE A 133 2.87 -4.72 -0.56
C PHE A 133 1.37 -4.42 -0.43
N ALA A 134 0.62 -4.46 -1.54
CA ALA A 134 -0.83 -4.21 -1.52
C ALA A 134 -1.57 -5.23 -0.63
N SER A 135 -1.19 -6.51 -0.70
CA SER A 135 -1.75 -7.57 0.15
C SER A 135 -1.46 -7.30 1.63
N GLU A 136 -0.22 -6.99 1.97
CA GLU A 136 0.21 -6.77 3.35
C GLU A 136 -0.42 -5.54 3.98
N VAL A 137 -0.47 -4.42 3.24
CA VAL A 137 -1.15 -3.20 3.72
C VAL A 137 -2.65 -3.45 3.92
N THR A 138 -3.30 -4.14 2.98
CA THR A 138 -4.72 -4.50 3.12
C THR A 138 -4.95 -5.38 4.34
N ARG A 139 -4.07 -6.36 4.57
CA ARG A 139 -4.16 -7.25 5.73
C ARG A 139 -3.98 -6.50 7.04
N VAL A 140 -2.93 -5.69 7.18
CA VAL A 140 -2.67 -4.91 8.41
C VAL A 140 -3.79 -3.91 8.69
N ALA A 141 -4.29 -3.22 7.65
CA ALA A 141 -5.41 -2.30 7.79
C ALA A 141 -6.68 -3.01 8.27
N ARG A 142 -6.94 -4.22 7.75
CA ARG A 142 -8.06 -5.06 8.21
C ARG A 142 -7.83 -5.52 9.66
N ASP A 143 -6.69 -6.15 9.94
CA ASP A 143 -6.40 -6.74 11.25
C ASP A 143 -6.44 -5.69 12.35
N VAL A 144 -5.66 -4.62 12.22
CA VAL A 144 -5.53 -3.59 13.28
C VAL A 144 -6.70 -2.61 13.26
N GLY A 145 -7.14 -2.19 12.07
CA GLY A 145 -8.13 -1.13 11.92
C GLY A 145 -9.59 -1.60 11.95
N THR A 146 -9.89 -2.82 11.52
CA THR A 146 -11.26 -3.33 11.41
C THR A 146 -11.56 -4.42 12.42
N GLU A 147 -10.73 -5.46 12.49
CA GLU A 147 -10.95 -6.62 13.35
C GLU A 147 -10.45 -6.38 14.79
N GLY A 148 -9.66 -5.33 15.03
CA GLY A 148 -9.07 -5.03 16.34
C GLY A 148 -8.01 -6.04 16.78
N ILE A 149 -7.45 -6.82 15.86
CA ILE A 149 -6.35 -7.75 16.08
C ILE A 149 -5.05 -6.94 16.16
N LEU A 150 -4.76 -6.47 17.38
CA LEU A 150 -3.60 -5.63 17.65
C LEU A 150 -2.29 -6.43 17.58
N GLY A 151 -1.25 -5.82 17.03
CA GLY A 151 0.10 -6.40 16.89
C GLY A 151 0.43 -6.92 15.49
N GLY A 152 -0.50 -6.84 14.54
CA GLY A 152 -0.23 -7.11 13.14
C GLY A 152 0.76 -6.11 12.54
N GLN A 153 1.76 -6.61 11.83
CA GLN A 153 2.75 -5.82 11.09
C GLN A 153 2.83 -6.34 9.66
N ALA A 154 3.07 -5.44 8.71
CA ALA A 154 3.33 -5.75 7.31
C ALA A 154 4.74 -6.33 7.21
N ASP A 155 4.86 -7.45 6.51
CA ASP A 155 6.14 -8.09 6.21
C ASP A 155 6.28 -8.22 4.69
N VAL A 156 7.10 -7.34 4.11
CA VAL A 156 7.32 -7.29 2.67
C VAL A 156 8.80 -7.54 2.41
N GLU A 157 9.13 -8.76 1.98
CA GLU A 157 10.52 -9.15 1.74
C GLU A 157 11.15 -8.38 0.56
N GLY A 158 12.43 -8.07 0.70
CA GLY A 158 13.24 -7.51 -0.40
C GLY A 158 12.90 -6.07 -0.81
N VAL A 159 12.09 -5.34 -0.02
CA VAL A 159 11.80 -3.93 -0.28
C VAL A 159 13.00 -3.03 0.01
N GLN A 160 13.21 -2.06 -0.86
CA GLN A 160 14.26 -1.05 -0.74
C GLN A 160 13.71 0.34 -1.09
N GLY A 161 14.42 1.38 -0.69
CA GLY A 161 14.03 2.77 -0.96
C GLY A 161 12.63 3.08 -0.43
N MET A 162 11.79 3.68 -1.28
CA MET A 162 10.43 4.10 -0.94
C MET A 162 9.55 2.95 -0.41
N TRP A 163 9.71 1.73 -0.94
CA TRP A 163 8.92 0.58 -0.50
C TRP A 163 9.21 0.19 0.95
N ASN A 164 10.48 0.28 1.35
CA ASN A 164 10.87 0.04 2.73
C ASN A 164 10.34 1.14 3.66
N GLU A 165 10.45 2.40 3.24
CA GLU A 165 9.92 3.54 4.01
C GLU A 165 8.41 3.41 4.26
N LEU A 166 7.63 3.06 3.22
CA LEU A 166 6.20 2.83 3.36
C LEU A 166 5.88 1.66 4.31
N THR A 167 6.61 0.55 4.21
CA THR A 167 6.42 -0.61 5.09
C THR A 167 6.71 -0.25 6.56
N VAL A 168 7.80 0.49 6.81
CA VAL A 168 8.15 1.00 8.14
C VAL A 168 7.07 1.95 8.68
N ASN A 169 6.55 2.85 7.85
CA ASN A 169 5.50 3.79 8.26
C ASN A 169 4.18 3.09 8.61
N VAL A 170 3.76 2.08 7.84
CA VAL A 170 2.57 1.26 8.14
C VAL A 170 2.77 0.51 9.46
N ASN A 171 3.95 -0.07 9.68
CA ASN A 171 4.28 -0.78 10.91
C ASN A 171 4.33 0.16 12.12
N ALA A 172 4.86 1.37 11.97
CA ALA A 172 4.87 2.38 13.02
C ALA A 172 3.43 2.77 13.42
N MET A 173 2.55 2.98 12.44
CA MET A 173 1.13 3.27 12.68
C MET A 173 0.44 2.13 13.43
N ALA A 174 0.58 0.89 12.94
CA ALA A 174 -0.01 -0.29 13.56
C ALA A 174 0.49 -0.53 14.99
N ASN A 175 1.80 -0.34 15.22
CA ASN A 175 2.42 -0.52 16.54
C ASN A 175 1.98 0.57 17.53
N ASN A 176 1.87 1.82 17.08
CA ASN A 176 1.37 2.91 17.92
C ASN A 176 -0.06 2.64 18.39
N LEU A 177 -0.96 2.29 17.47
CA LEU A 177 -2.35 1.95 17.80
C LEU A 177 -2.41 0.73 18.73
N THR A 178 -1.63 -0.31 18.44
CA THR A 178 -1.54 -1.51 19.29
C THR A 178 -1.13 -1.18 20.71
N THR A 179 -0.07 -0.39 20.88
CA THR A 179 0.46 -0.05 22.20
C THR A 179 -0.53 0.80 22.98
N GLN A 180 -1.09 1.82 22.34
CA GLN A 180 -2.04 2.76 22.96
C GLN A 180 -3.33 2.04 23.39
N VAL A 181 -3.94 1.25 22.51
CA VAL A 181 -5.20 0.56 22.80
C VAL A 181 -5.00 -0.56 23.81
N ARG A 182 -3.91 -1.34 23.74
CA ARG A 182 -3.63 -2.38 24.75
C ARG A 182 -3.43 -1.79 26.14
N ASP A 183 -2.78 -0.64 26.25
CA ASP A 183 -2.59 0.01 27.55
C ASP A 183 -3.92 0.52 28.14
N ILE A 184 -4.78 1.08 27.28
CA ILE A 184 -6.16 1.43 27.66
C ILE A 184 -6.92 0.19 28.16
N ILE A 185 -6.85 -0.95 27.45
CA ILE A 185 -7.49 -2.20 27.85
C ILE A 185 -7.01 -2.66 29.23
N LYS A 186 -5.70 -2.57 29.50
CA LYS A 186 -5.15 -2.95 30.82
C LYS A 186 -5.77 -2.13 31.93
N VAL A 187 -5.85 -0.81 31.73
CA VAL A 187 -6.37 0.12 32.75
C VAL A 187 -7.87 -0.06 32.95
N THR A 188 -8.66 -0.15 31.88
CA THR A 188 -10.11 -0.34 32.00
C THR A 188 -10.45 -1.70 32.62
N THR A 189 -9.67 -2.74 32.33
CA THR A 189 -9.80 -4.05 32.98
C THR A 189 -9.45 -4.00 34.46
N ALA A 190 -8.38 -3.28 34.84
CA ALA A 190 -7.99 -3.09 36.24
C ALA A 190 -9.07 -2.36 37.03
N VAL A 191 -9.60 -1.27 36.46
CA VAL A 191 -10.71 -0.50 37.05
C VAL A 191 -11.94 -1.37 37.25
N ALA A 192 -12.31 -2.19 36.25
CA ALA A 192 -13.43 -3.13 36.37
C ALA A 192 -13.23 -4.19 37.47
N LYS A 193 -11.98 -4.53 37.81
CA LYS A 193 -11.61 -5.41 38.92
C LYS A 193 -11.45 -4.68 40.26
N GLY A 194 -11.69 -3.37 40.30
CA GLY A 194 -11.56 -2.53 41.49
C GLY A 194 -10.14 -2.03 41.78
N ASP A 195 -9.17 -2.27 40.90
CA ASP A 195 -7.83 -1.68 41.00
C ASP A 195 -7.84 -0.28 40.36
N LEU A 196 -7.96 0.73 41.21
CA LEU A 196 -7.97 2.15 40.83
C LEU A 196 -6.59 2.80 40.90
N THR A 197 -5.52 2.00 41.02
CA THR A 197 -4.14 2.50 41.02
C THR A 197 -3.53 2.58 39.61
N GLN A 198 -4.13 1.89 38.63
CA GLN A 198 -3.63 1.85 37.27
C GLN A 198 -4.03 3.10 36.47
N LYS A 199 -3.12 3.56 35.60
CA LYS A 199 -3.32 4.70 34.70
C LYS A 199 -2.79 4.35 33.32
N VAL A 200 -3.36 4.96 32.29
CA VAL A 200 -2.84 4.85 30.92
C VAL A 200 -1.52 5.61 30.89
N GLN A 201 -0.45 4.90 30.55
CA GLN A 201 0.92 5.39 30.51
C GLN A 201 1.42 5.61 29.08
N ALA A 202 0.85 4.89 28.10
CA ALA A 202 1.25 4.95 26.69
C ALA A 202 1.39 6.40 26.19
N GLU A 203 2.40 6.63 25.34
CA GLU A 203 2.58 7.91 24.67
C GLU A 203 1.51 8.07 23.59
N CYS A 204 0.65 9.07 23.79
CA CYS A 204 -0.49 9.35 22.93
C CYS A 204 -0.40 10.79 22.41
N ARG A 205 -0.93 11.02 21.21
CA ARG A 205 -1.10 12.35 20.62
C ARG A 205 -2.51 12.46 20.02
N GLY A 206 -2.96 13.68 19.76
CA GLY A 206 -4.27 13.94 19.14
C GLY A 206 -5.43 13.37 19.97
N GLU A 207 -6.41 12.77 19.30
CA GLU A 207 -7.63 12.25 19.94
C GLU A 207 -7.35 11.13 20.95
N ILE A 208 -6.33 10.29 20.71
CA ILE A 208 -5.94 9.23 21.64
C ILE A 208 -5.34 9.81 22.94
N PHE A 209 -4.73 11.00 22.88
CA PHE A 209 -4.26 11.69 24.08
C PHE A 209 -5.40 12.23 24.93
N GLU A 210 -6.43 12.77 24.30
CA GLU A 210 -7.64 13.20 25.01
C GLU A 210 -8.37 12.00 25.62
N LEU A 211 -8.46 10.87 24.91
CA LEU A 211 -8.98 9.63 25.48
C LEU A 211 -8.17 9.17 26.71
N LYS A 212 -6.83 9.19 26.64
CA LYS A 212 -5.94 8.90 27.77
C LYS A 212 -6.25 9.80 28.97
N LYS A 213 -6.39 11.12 28.76
CA LYS A 213 -6.75 12.05 29.83
C LYS A 213 -8.10 11.73 30.44
N THR A 214 -9.13 11.54 29.62
CA THR A 214 -10.49 11.23 30.10
C THR A 214 -10.52 9.97 30.95
N ILE A 215 -9.85 8.90 30.50
CA ILE A 215 -9.77 7.65 31.26
C ILE A 215 -9.01 7.87 32.58
N ASN A 216 -7.86 8.54 32.54
CA ASN A 216 -7.08 8.80 33.75
C ASN A 216 -7.87 9.64 34.76
N SER A 217 -8.55 10.71 34.33
CA SER A 217 -9.41 11.52 35.20
C SER A 217 -10.58 10.73 35.78
N MET A 218 -11.22 9.85 34.99
CA MET A 218 -12.24 8.94 35.50
C MET A 218 -11.69 8.03 36.62
N VAL A 219 -10.47 7.48 36.45
CA VAL A 219 -9.83 6.68 37.50
C VAL A 219 -9.56 7.51 38.76
N ASP A 220 -9.12 8.77 38.62
CA ASP A 220 -8.91 9.65 39.79
C ASP A 220 -10.20 9.91 40.56
N GLN A 221 -11.29 10.21 39.84
CA GLN A 221 -12.61 10.43 40.44
C GLN A 221 -13.12 9.17 41.16
N LEU A 222 -13.00 8.01 40.53
CA LEU A 222 -13.33 6.72 41.15
C LEU A 222 -12.52 6.47 42.42
N GLN A 223 -11.21 6.74 42.37
CA GLN A 223 -10.32 6.52 43.52
C GLN A 223 -10.62 7.48 44.68
N GLN A 224 -10.97 8.74 44.38
CA GLN A 224 -11.42 9.69 45.40
C GLN A 224 -12.75 9.23 46.02
N PHE A 225 -13.74 8.88 45.19
CA PHE A 225 -15.04 8.42 45.66
C PHE A 225 -14.93 7.17 46.55
N ALA A 226 -14.16 6.17 46.13
CA ALA A 226 -13.95 4.94 46.90
C ALA A 226 -13.31 5.23 48.28
N ARG A 227 -12.35 6.16 48.35
CA ARG A 227 -11.73 6.59 49.61
C ARG A 227 -12.74 7.28 50.53
N GLU A 228 -13.51 8.23 50.00
CA GLU A 228 -14.51 8.97 50.79
C GLU A 228 -15.61 8.05 51.31
N VAL A 229 -16.15 7.14 50.49
CA VAL A 229 -17.15 6.17 50.93
C VAL A 229 -16.60 5.25 52.02
N THR A 230 -15.37 4.74 51.86
CA THR A 230 -14.73 3.89 52.87
C THR A 230 -14.53 4.65 54.19
N LYS A 231 -14.10 5.91 54.11
CA LYS A 231 -13.92 6.79 55.27
C LYS A 231 -15.25 7.00 56.00
N ILE A 232 -16.31 7.38 55.29
CA ILE A 232 -17.63 7.65 55.90
C ILE A 232 -18.24 6.39 56.49
N ALA A 233 -18.14 5.25 55.80
CA ALA A 233 -18.60 3.97 56.32
C ALA A 233 -17.89 3.63 57.64
N ARG A 234 -16.57 3.88 57.73
CA ARG A 234 -15.80 3.65 58.96
C ARG A 234 -16.13 4.66 60.06
N GLU A 235 -16.12 5.96 59.77
CA GLU A 235 -16.35 7.02 60.77
C GLU A 235 -17.76 6.96 61.36
N VAL A 236 -18.80 6.93 60.51
CA VAL A 236 -20.19 6.97 60.96
C VAL A 236 -20.71 5.58 61.33
N GLY A 237 -20.32 4.55 60.56
CA GLY A 237 -20.84 3.18 60.74
C GLY A 237 -20.13 2.36 61.82
N THR A 238 -18.81 2.52 61.97
CA THR A 238 -18.01 1.67 62.89
C THR A 238 -17.48 2.43 64.10
N GLU A 239 -16.90 3.62 63.90
CA GLU A 239 -16.28 4.40 64.98
C GLU A 239 -17.28 5.26 65.77
N GLY A 240 -18.52 5.40 65.29
CA GLY A 240 -19.55 6.23 65.92
C GLY A 240 -19.24 7.72 65.89
N ARG A 241 -18.33 8.18 65.03
CA ARG A 241 -18.05 9.60 64.78
C ARG A 241 -19.16 10.18 63.91
N LEU A 242 -20.19 10.68 64.57
CA LEU A 242 -21.40 11.18 63.92
C LEU A 242 -21.17 12.56 63.28
N GLY A 243 -21.70 12.76 62.07
CA GLY A 243 -21.64 14.01 61.32
C GLY A 243 -20.60 14.03 60.19
N GLY A 244 -19.98 12.90 59.86
CA GLY A 244 -19.08 12.79 58.71
C GLY A 244 -19.78 13.02 57.37
N GLN A 245 -19.10 13.66 56.43
CA GLN A 245 -19.55 13.89 55.06
C GLN A 245 -18.42 13.55 54.06
N ALA A 246 -18.78 12.84 53.01
CA ALA A 246 -17.95 12.59 51.84
C ALA A 246 -17.83 13.88 51.02
N THR A 247 -16.59 14.25 50.70
CA THR A 247 -16.30 15.39 49.83
C THR A 247 -15.52 14.90 48.61
N VAL A 248 -16.23 14.80 47.48
CA VAL A 248 -15.63 14.42 46.19
C VAL A 248 -15.64 15.66 45.30
N HIS A 249 -14.48 16.02 44.75
CA HIS A 249 -14.31 17.22 43.92
C HIS A 249 -14.55 16.88 42.45
N ASP A 250 -14.97 17.88 41.67
CA ASP A 250 -15.15 17.78 40.21
C ASP A 250 -16.09 16.65 39.74
N VAL A 251 -17.08 16.30 40.55
CA VAL A 251 -18.10 15.30 40.22
C VAL A 251 -19.38 15.95 39.69
N GLN A 252 -19.93 15.36 38.62
CA GLN A 252 -21.20 15.77 38.01
C GLN A 252 -22.06 14.52 37.69
N GLY A 253 -23.34 14.74 37.38
CA GLY A 253 -24.29 13.67 37.07
C GLY A 253 -24.34 12.61 38.17
N THR A 254 -24.30 11.34 37.77
CA THR A 254 -24.38 10.18 38.68
C THR A 254 -23.38 10.25 39.84
N TRP A 255 -22.17 10.77 39.63
CA TRP A 255 -21.15 10.87 40.69
C TRP A 255 -21.53 11.84 41.81
N ARG A 256 -22.14 12.97 41.43
CA ARG A 256 -22.64 13.95 42.41
C ARG A 256 -23.81 13.35 43.19
N ASP A 257 -24.77 12.74 42.48
CA ASP A 257 -25.96 12.16 43.09
C ASP A 257 -25.58 11.03 44.08
N LEU A 258 -24.58 10.20 43.75
CA LEU A 258 -24.04 9.17 44.67
C LEU A 258 -23.40 9.79 45.91
N THR A 259 -22.65 10.88 45.75
CA THR A 259 -22.02 11.59 46.88
C THR A 259 -23.07 12.19 47.82
N GLU A 260 -24.10 12.82 47.26
CA GLU A 260 -25.24 13.37 48.01
C GLU A 260 -26.01 12.26 48.76
N ASN A 261 -26.23 11.11 48.12
CA ASN A 261 -26.89 9.96 48.76
C ASN A 261 -26.08 9.40 49.94
N VAL A 262 -24.76 9.25 49.80
CA VAL A 262 -23.87 8.81 50.90
C VAL A 262 -23.92 9.81 52.06
N ASN A 263 -23.89 11.10 51.76
CA ASN A 263 -24.01 12.16 52.77
C ASN A 263 -25.37 12.15 53.46
N GLY A 264 -26.46 11.96 52.71
CA GLY A 264 -27.81 11.81 53.25
C GLY A 264 -27.91 10.61 54.20
N MET A 265 -27.35 9.47 53.82
CA MET A 265 -27.32 8.26 54.66
C MET A 265 -26.53 8.50 55.96
N ALA A 266 -25.34 9.09 55.87
CA ALA A 266 -24.50 9.43 57.01
C ALA A 266 -25.19 10.40 57.99
N MET A 267 -25.90 11.39 57.45
CA MET A 267 -26.68 12.36 58.23
C MET A 267 -27.88 11.71 58.94
N ASN A 268 -28.60 10.82 58.25
CA ASN A 268 -29.72 10.09 58.82
C ASN A 268 -29.28 9.20 59.99
N LEU A 269 -28.20 8.43 59.80
CA LEU A 269 -27.61 7.60 60.85
C LEU A 269 -27.17 8.45 62.05
N THR A 270 -26.49 9.58 61.79
CA THR A 270 -26.08 10.54 62.81
C THR A 270 -27.25 11.04 63.65
N THR A 271 -28.35 11.40 62.98
CA THR A 271 -29.55 11.90 63.65
C THR A 271 -30.19 10.82 64.51
N GLN A 272 -30.40 9.63 63.94
CA GLN A 272 -31.01 8.51 64.64
C GLN A 272 -30.23 8.10 65.89
N VAL A 273 -28.90 7.95 65.79
CA VAL A 273 -28.07 7.55 66.94
C VAL A 273 -28.08 8.63 68.04
N ARG A 274 -28.07 9.92 67.67
CA ARG A 274 -28.18 11.01 68.66
C ARG A 274 -29.53 11.01 69.37
N GLU A 275 -30.63 10.79 68.64
CA GLU A 275 -31.96 10.71 69.26
C GLU A 275 -32.08 9.49 70.19
N ILE A 276 -31.57 8.33 69.80
CA ILE A 276 -31.53 7.15 70.66
C ILE A 276 -30.72 7.44 71.93
N ALA A 277 -29.56 8.08 71.82
CA ALA A 277 -28.74 8.44 72.97
C ALA A 277 -29.47 9.38 73.93
N LYS A 278 -30.20 10.38 73.40
CA LYS A 278 -31.04 11.28 74.22
C LYS A 278 -32.14 10.52 74.96
N VAL A 279 -32.90 9.68 74.27
CA VAL A 279 -33.99 8.89 74.87
C VAL A 279 -33.44 7.93 75.93
N THR A 280 -32.36 7.23 75.64
CA THR A 280 -31.72 6.30 76.59
C THR A 280 -31.23 7.03 77.85
N THR A 281 -30.66 8.23 77.69
CA THR A 281 -30.25 9.08 78.81
C THR A 281 -31.44 9.56 79.64
N ALA A 282 -32.58 9.83 78.99
CA ALA A 282 -33.80 10.25 79.68
C ALA A 282 -34.46 9.11 80.46
N VAL A 283 -34.44 7.88 79.93
CA VAL A 283 -34.96 6.68 80.61
C VAL A 283 -34.07 6.25 81.78
N ALA A 284 -32.76 6.51 81.71
CA ALA A 284 -31.80 6.17 82.76
C ALA A 284 -31.79 7.16 83.95
N LYS A 285 -32.48 8.29 83.85
CA LYS A 285 -32.67 9.29 84.92
C LYS A 285 -33.97 9.04 85.66
#